data_AF-A0AA38NWL2-F1
#
_entry.id   AF-A0AA38NWL2-F1
#
_cell.length_a   1.000
_cell.length_b   1.000
_cell.length_c   1.000
_cell.angle_alpha   90.00
_cell.angle_beta   90.00
_cell.angle_gamma   90.00
#
_symmetry.space_group_name_H-M   'P 1'
#
loop_
_entity.id
_entity.type
_entity.pdbx_description
1 polymer ?
#
loop_
_entity_poly.entity_id
_entity_poly.type
_entity_poly.pdbx_seq_one_letter_code
_entity_poly.pdbx_strand_id
1 'polypeptide(L)'
;MNGDSSSNTSSNTVTINGDSLHADTDSVPSVEAMDTQESNRPASPALTDTVWGAPATGGWGYRDGSGWGRWEATPVTDQNRERHLSHSTALRNLRIDFNNANLSFSDRHNRDTALDDVDTKLWASIQCYRSSEEGRRGSSLYPTFTGCQVVERLEEVKVQLSSRIHEQEALSKQVQEASSALAALQRREKDGMRDIESLRNTKRELEYLKEIAYARLM
;
A
#
# COMPACT_ATOMS: atom_id res chain seq x y z
N MET A 1 -22.53 -48.55 34.06
CA MET A 1 -21.43 -49.46 34.42
C MET A 1 -20.18 -48.97 33.72
N ASN A 2 -19.09 -49.00 34.48
CA ASN A 2 -17.84 -48.28 34.33
C ASN A 2 -17.07 -48.62 33.04
N GLY A 3 -16.22 -47.68 32.61
CA GLY A 3 -15.24 -47.94 31.57
C GLY A 3 -14.34 -46.74 31.27
N ASP A 4 -13.77 -46.12 32.31
CA ASP A 4 -12.63 -45.22 32.17
C ASP A 4 -11.49 -45.93 31.45
N SER A 5 -10.82 -45.25 30.52
CA SER A 5 -9.49 -45.64 30.09
C SER A 5 -8.65 -44.40 29.85
N SER A 6 -7.65 -44.30 30.69
CA SER A 6 -6.75 -43.19 30.92
C SER A 6 -5.75 -42.99 29.78
N SER A 7 -5.49 -41.70 29.54
CA SER A 7 -4.18 -41.05 29.42
C SER A 7 -2.97 -41.91 29.08
N ASN A 8 -2.24 -41.53 28.02
CA ASN A 8 -0.79 -41.67 28.03
C ASN A 8 -0.10 -40.44 27.43
N THR A 9 0.70 -39.82 28.29
CA THR A 9 1.55 -38.65 28.07
C THR A 9 2.93 -39.14 27.62
N SER A 10 3.54 -38.51 26.62
CA SER A 10 4.99 -38.56 26.44
C SER A 10 5.47 -37.30 25.73
N SER A 11 5.97 -36.36 26.52
CA SER A 11 6.78 -35.22 26.08
C SER A 11 8.21 -35.70 25.85
N ASN A 12 8.75 -35.53 24.65
CA ASN A 12 10.19 -35.68 24.40
C ASN A 12 10.80 -34.30 24.22
N THR A 13 11.51 -33.86 25.26
CA THR A 13 12.38 -32.68 25.26
C THR A 13 13.76 -33.13 24.80
N VAL A 14 14.25 -32.60 23.67
CA VAL A 14 15.62 -32.82 23.20
C VAL A 14 16.41 -31.55 23.48
N THR A 15 17.31 -31.63 24.45
CA THR A 15 18.31 -30.62 24.77
C THR A 15 19.63 -31.08 24.14
N ILE A 16 20.19 -30.30 23.22
CA ILE A 16 21.57 -30.50 22.74
C ILE A 16 22.34 -29.23 23.09
N ASN A 17 23.19 -29.36 24.11
CA ASN A 17 24.25 -28.41 24.45
C ASN A 17 25.57 -28.90 23.87
N GLY A 18 26.44 -27.95 23.53
CA GLY A 18 27.88 -28.14 23.36
C GLY A 18 28.35 -27.89 21.93
N ASP A 19 29.50 -27.30 21.68
CA ASP A 19 30.46 -26.53 22.49
C ASP A 19 31.53 -26.06 21.48
N SER A 20 32.42 -25.18 21.92
CA SER A 20 33.80 -25.04 21.42
C SER A 20 34.13 -24.23 20.13
N LEU A 21 34.68 -23.03 20.41
CA LEU A 21 36.06 -22.55 20.14
C LEU A 21 36.58 -22.31 18.70
N HIS A 22 36.89 -21.02 18.48
CA HIS A 22 38.14 -20.41 17.96
C HIS A 22 38.97 -21.06 16.85
N ALA A 23 39.17 -20.30 15.76
CA ALA A 23 40.45 -19.94 15.11
C ALA A 23 40.16 -18.86 14.04
N ASP A 24 40.66 -17.63 14.19
CA ASP A 24 41.88 -17.07 13.57
C ASP A 24 41.73 -16.84 12.04
N THR A 25 41.47 -15.60 11.63
CA THR A 25 42.42 -14.64 11.00
C THR A 25 43.06 -15.15 9.70
N ASP A 26 42.69 -14.55 8.56
CA ASP A 26 43.57 -13.59 7.88
C ASP A 26 43.05 -13.11 6.50
N SER A 27 43.40 -11.85 6.22
CA SER A 27 43.71 -11.27 4.90
C SER A 27 42.60 -10.91 3.89
N VAL A 28 42.26 -9.61 3.94
CA VAL A 28 41.96 -8.65 2.84
C VAL A 28 42.94 -8.78 1.64
N PRO A 29 42.64 -8.30 0.41
CA PRO A 29 42.24 -6.90 0.16
C PRO A 29 41.35 -6.56 -1.07
N SER A 30 41.06 -5.27 -1.16
CA SER A 30 40.77 -4.45 -2.34
C SER A 30 39.40 -4.55 -3.00
N VAL A 31 38.61 -3.50 -2.80
CA VAL A 31 37.76 -2.96 -3.89
C VAL A 31 38.05 -1.48 -4.00
N GLU A 32 38.62 -1.12 -5.13
CA GLU A 32 39.02 0.22 -5.52
C GLU A 32 37.81 1.14 -5.78
N ALA A 33 38.02 2.39 -5.39
CA ALA A 33 37.60 3.65 -6.01
C ALA A 33 36.27 3.70 -6.80
N MET A 34 35.40 4.57 -6.28
CA MET A 34 34.42 5.35 -7.03
C MET A 34 35.06 5.95 -8.29
N ASP A 35 34.36 5.82 -9.42
CA ASP A 35 34.49 6.81 -10.50
C ASP A 35 33.10 7.19 -11.01
N THR A 36 32.70 8.40 -10.64
CA THR A 36 31.52 9.12 -11.11
C THR A 36 31.94 9.91 -12.32
N GLN A 37 31.47 9.53 -13.51
CA GLN A 37 31.64 10.35 -14.71
C GLN A 37 30.30 10.84 -15.25
N GLU A 38 30.15 12.16 -15.16
CA GLU A 38 29.14 12.99 -15.79
C GLU A 38 29.10 12.78 -17.31
N SER A 39 27.89 12.63 -17.87
CA SER A 39 27.66 12.78 -19.31
C SER A 39 26.85 14.04 -19.57
N ASN A 40 27.50 14.99 -20.23
CA ASN A 40 27.01 16.28 -20.68
C ASN A 40 26.11 16.17 -21.93
N ARG A 41 24.84 16.64 -21.81
CA ARG A 41 24.02 17.45 -22.76
C ARG A 41 23.76 16.93 -24.22
N PRO A 42 22.71 17.39 -24.97
CA PRO A 42 22.14 18.76 -24.97
C PRO A 42 20.60 18.93 -25.06
N ALA A 43 20.23 20.17 -24.71
CA ALA A 43 19.12 21.06 -25.11
C ALA A 43 17.81 20.53 -25.74
N SER A 44 16.71 21.04 -25.18
CA SER A 44 15.36 21.13 -25.74
C SER A 44 15.29 21.78 -27.13
N PRO A 45 14.19 21.53 -27.86
CA PRO A 45 13.51 22.57 -28.61
C PRO A 45 12.13 22.90 -28.00
N ALA A 46 11.80 24.18 -28.06
CA ALA A 46 10.52 24.76 -27.70
C ALA A 46 9.62 24.94 -28.95
N LEU A 47 8.32 25.14 -28.67
CA LEU A 47 7.27 25.82 -29.47
C LEU A 47 6.54 25.01 -30.55
N THR A 48 5.22 24.84 -30.39
CA THR A 48 4.13 25.65 -31.00
C THR A 48 2.80 24.94 -30.67
N ASP A 49 1.89 25.57 -29.94
CA ASP A 49 0.80 26.42 -30.42
C ASP A 49 -0.24 25.66 -31.27
N THR A 50 -1.39 25.34 -30.66
CA THR A 50 -2.64 25.10 -31.40
C THR A 50 -3.80 25.60 -30.56
N VAL A 51 -4.04 26.90 -30.67
CA VAL A 51 -5.33 27.53 -30.43
C VAL A 51 -6.30 27.14 -31.57
N TRP A 52 -7.46 26.61 -31.21
CA TRP A 52 -8.70 26.82 -31.97
C TRP A 52 -9.80 27.20 -30.98
N GLY A 53 -10.16 28.49 -31.00
CA GLY A 53 -11.47 28.96 -30.54
C GLY A 53 -12.56 28.50 -31.52
N ALA A 54 -13.85 28.70 -31.30
CA ALA A 54 -14.52 29.69 -30.45
C ALA A 54 -16.02 29.28 -30.29
N PRO A 55 -17.02 30.17 -30.06
CA PRO A 55 -17.94 30.07 -28.94
C PRO A 55 -19.42 29.82 -29.35
N ALA A 56 -20.23 29.32 -28.42
CA ALA A 56 -21.68 29.47 -28.45
C ALA A 56 -22.19 29.59 -27.01
N THR A 57 -22.41 30.79 -26.47
CA THR A 57 -23.72 31.46 -26.38
C THR A 57 -24.93 30.51 -26.31
N GLY A 58 -25.57 30.46 -25.15
CA GLY A 58 -26.97 30.08 -25.02
C GLY A 58 -27.30 29.32 -23.73
N GLY A 59 -27.93 30.01 -22.77
CA GLY A 59 -28.75 29.34 -21.76
C GLY A 59 -28.35 29.57 -20.30
N TRP A 60 -28.47 30.81 -19.83
CA TRP A 60 -28.76 31.07 -18.41
C TRP A 60 -30.21 30.67 -18.13
N GLY A 61 -30.44 29.36 -17.93
CA GLY A 61 -31.72 28.80 -17.52
C GLY A 61 -31.75 28.65 -15.99
N TYR A 62 -32.56 29.49 -15.36
CA TYR A 62 -32.80 29.58 -13.92
C TYR A 62 -33.43 28.32 -13.29
N ARG A 63 -33.10 28.14 -12.00
CA ARG A 63 -33.94 27.62 -10.88
C ARG A 63 -34.59 26.24 -11.10
N ASP A 64 -34.09 25.23 -10.41
CA ASP A 64 -34.60 24.91 -9.07
C ASP A 64 -33.57 24.17 -8.20
N GLY A 65 -33.79 24.25 -6.89
CA GLY A 65 -32.75 24.06 -5.86
C GLY A 65 -32.24 22.63 -5.68
N SER A 66 -30.93 22.53 -5.55
CA SER A 66 -30.24 21.70 -4.54
C SER A 66 -28.75 22.05 -4.61
N GLY A 67 -28.37 23.04 -3.81
CA GLY A 67 -26.98 23.41 -3.59
C GLY A 67 -26.28 22.33 -2.78
N TRP A 68 -25.80 21.29 -3.46
CA TRP A 68 -24.69 20.48 -3.00
C TRP A 68 -23.75 20.36 -4.18
N GLY A 69 -22.62 21.08 -4.08
CA GLY A 69 -21.55 20.99 -5.05
C GLY A 69 -21.25 19.52 -5.35
N ARG A 70 -21.25 19.22 -6.63
CA ARG A 70 -20.72 18.01 -7.24
C ARG A 70 -19.30 17.77 -6.69
N TRP A 71 -19.18 16.96 -5.64
CA TRP A 71 -17.92 16.33 -5.21
C TRP A 71 -17.59 15.23 -6.21
N GLU A 72 -17.47 15.59 -7.50
CA GLU A 72 -16.81 14.70 -8.44
C GLU A 72 -15.40 14.49 -7.92
N ALA A 73 -15.13 13.24 -7.57
CA ALA A 73 -13.81 12.73 -7.27
C ALA A 73 -12.89 13.10 -8.44
N THR A 74 -12.22 14.25 -8.33
CA THR A 74 -11.06 14.52 -9.16
C THR A 74 -10.07 13.39 -8.89
N PRO A 75 -9.52 12.74 -9.93
CA PRO A 75 -8.53 11.70 -9.74
C PRO A 75 -7.38 12.31 -8.95
N VAL A 76 -7.25 11.84 -7.70
CA VAL A 76 -6.26 12.32 -6.74
C VAL A 76 -4.89 11.97 -7.29
N THR A 77 -4.19 12.97 -7.84
CA THR A 77 -2.74 12.88 -8.00
C THR A 77 -2.12 12.79 -6.60
N ASP A 78 -1.22 11.83 -6.39
CA ASP A 78 -0.66 11.43 -5.09
C ASP A 78 -0.05 12.58 -4.25
N GLN A 79 0.14 13.77 -4.82
CA GLN A 79 0.67 14.95 -4.11
C GLN A 79 -0.28 15.59 -3.09
N ASN A 80 -1.58 15.28 -3.07
CA ASN A 80 -2.53 15.84 -2.09
C ASN A 80 -2.90 14.89 -0.93
N ARG A 81 -2.31 13.69 -0.88
CA ARG A 81 -2.75 12.61 0.01
C ARG A 81 -2.39 12.81 1.49
N GLU A 82 -1.42 13.67 1.78
CA GLU A 82 -0.93 13.91 3.14
C GLU A 82 -0.93 15.39 3.51
N ARG A 83 -2.07 16.07 3.35
CA ARG A 83 -2.33 17.18 4.27
C ARG A 83 -2.77 16.57 5.59
N HIS A 84 -1.79 16.07 6.35
CA HIS A 84 -1.91 16.00 7.80
C HIS A 84 -2.26 17.42 8.25
N LEU A 85 -3.55 17.69 8.41
CA LEU A 85 -4.00 18.84 9.19
C LEU A 85 -3.37 18.61 10.55
N SER A 86 -2.26 19.31 10.81
CA SER A 86 -1.63 19.23 12.11
C SER A 86 -2.71 19.50 13.15
N HIS A 87 -2.66 18.84 14.30
CA HIS A 87 -3.63 19.07 15.38
C HIS A 87 -3.82 20.58 15.65
N SER A 88 -2.73 21.36 15.52
CA SER A 88 -2.76 22.82 15.62
C SER A 88 -3.59 23.52 14.53
N THR A 89 -3.59 23.02 13.30
CA THR A 89 -4.37 23.57 12.18
C THR A 89 -5.86 23.23 12.33
N ALA A 90 -6.18 22.02 12.79
CA ALA A 90 -7.57 21.63 13.05
C ALA A 90 -8.19 22.49 14.16
N LEU A 91 -7.46 22.73 15.25
CA LEU A 91 -7.92 23.58 16.36
C LEU A 91 -8.01 25.07 15.98
N ARG A 92 -7.13 25.57 15.10
CA ARG A 92 -7.17 26.97 14.62
C ARG A 92 -8.36 27.28 13.72
N ASN A 93 -8.95 26.26 13.10
CA ASN A 93 -10.07 26.42 12.17
C ASN A 93 -11.43 26.08 12.79
N LEU A 94 -11.49 25.87 14.11
CA LEU A 94 -12.76 25.67 14.80
C LEU A 94 -13.63 26.91 14.67
N ARG A 95 -14.92 26.69 14.45
CA ARG A 95 -15.90 27.77 14.40
C ARG A 95 -15.93 28.55 15.72
N ILE A 96 -16.05 29.86 15.65
CA ILE A 96 -16.00 30.76 16.82
C ILE A 96 -17.11 30.47 17.84
N ASP A 97 -18.24 29.96 17.38
CA ASP A 97 -19.40 29.59 18.17
C ASP A 97 -19.46 28.09 18.49
N PHE A 98 -18.33 27.36 18.39
CA PHE A 98 -18.27 25.92 18.64
C PHE A 98 -18.78 25.56 20.04
N ASN A 99 -18.49 26.38 21.04
CA ASN A 99 -18.95 26.17 22.42
C ASN A 99 -20.48 26.25 22.56
N ASN A 100 -21.20 26.81 21.59
CA ASN A 100 -22.66 26.88 21.60
C ASN A 100 -23.32 25.56 21.13
N ALA A 101 -22.54 24.61 20.60
CA ALA A 101 -23.05 23.33 20.11
C ALA A 101 -23.52 22.39 21.24
N ASN A 102 -23.34 22.76 22.51
CA ASN A 102 -23.76 21.98 23.69
C ASN A 102 -23.30 20.50 23.64
N LEU A 103 -22.08 20.27 23.13
CA LEU A 103 -21.53 18.92 23.04
C LEU A 103 -21.27 18.36 24.44
N SER A 104 -21.76 17.15 24.69
CA SER A 104 -21.51 16.41 25.92
C SER A 104 -20.58 15.23 25.65
N PHE A 105 -19.75 14.90 26.65
CA PHE A 105 -18.93 13.70 26.55
C PHE A 105 -19.77 12.43 26.65
N SER A 106 -20.74 12.40 27.57
CA SER A 106 -21.47 11.20 28.00
C SER A 106 -22.97 11.21 27.68
N ASP A 107 -23.60 12.36 27.47
CA ASP A 107 -25.04 12.43 27.29
C ASP A 107 -25.44 12.29 25.82
N ARG A 108 -26.23 11.25 25.52
CA ARG A 108 -26.79 10.96 24.19
C ARG A 108 -28.25 11.37 24.06
N HIS A 109 -28.94 11.76 25.13
CA HIS A 109 -30.40 11.82 25.14
C HIS A 109 -31.01 13.05 24.44
N ASN A 110 -30.24 14.15 24.32
CA ASN A 110 -30.74 15.42 23.77
C ASN A 110 -30.02 15.86 22.48
N ARG A 111 -29.24 14.97 21.86
CA ARG A 111 -28.51 15.28 20.62
C ARG A 111 -29.23 14.74 19.39
N ASP A 112 -28.97 15.37 18.26
CA ASP A 112 -29.39 14.90 16.94
C ASP A 112 -28.66 13.59 16.58
N THR A 113 -29.43 12.53 16.34
CA THR A 113 -28.96 11.17 16.02
C THR A 113 -28.97 10.85 14.53
N ALA A 114 -29.32 11.80 13.65
CA ALA A 114 -29.47 11.55 12.21
C ALA A 114 -28.18 11.05 11.52
N LEU A 115 -27.02 11.23 12.15
CA LEU A 115 -25.73 10.78 11.64
C LEU A 115 -25.23 9.49 12.30
N ASP A 116 -25.96 8.90 13.25
CA ASP A 116 -25.46 7.75 14.02
C ASP A 116 -25.25 6.51 13.15
N ASP A 117 -26.08 6.31 12.12
CA ASP A 117 -26.00 5.17 11.20
C ASP A 117 -25.06 5.42 10.00
N VAL A 118 -24.48 6.62 9.90
CA VAL A 118 -23.55 6.96 8.83
C VAL A 118 -22.21 6.27 9.08
N ASP A 119 -21.55 5.83 8.01
CA ASP A 119 -20.22 5.21 8.08
C ASP A 119 -19.20 6.14 8.76
N THR A 120 -18.22 5.55 9.46
CA THR A 120 -17.27 6.31 10.30
C THR A 120 -16.46 7.35 9.52
N LYS A 121 -16.16 7.09 8.25
CA LYS A 121 -15.39 8.03 7.43
C LYS A 121 -16.23 9.25 7.07
N LEU A 122 -17.43 9.03 6.53
CA LEU A 122 -18.35 10.10 6.15
C LEU A 122 -18.83 10.87 7.39
N TRP A 123 -19.15 10.16 8.47
CA TRP A 123 -19.50 10.75 9.76
C TRP A 123 -18.41 11.71 10.24
N ALA A 124 -17.15 11.27 10.29
CA ALA A 124 -16.04 12.10 10.74
C ALA A 124 -15.86 13.33 9.83
N SER A 125 -15.98 13.17 8.51
CA SER A 125 -15.90 14.28 7.56
C SER A 125 -16.99 15.33 7.79
N ILE A 126 -18.24 14.90 7.95
CA ILE A 126 -19.38 15.79 8.22
C ILE A 126 -19.17 16.54 9.55
N GLN A 127 -18.81 15.83 10.62
CA GLN A 127 -18.61 16.43 11.94
C GLN A 127 -17.44 17.43 11.94
N CYS A 128 -16.34 17.11 11.25
CA CYS A 128 -15.21 18.03 11.08
C CYS A 128 -15.63 19.29 10.31
N TYR A 129 -16.41 19.15 9.23
CA TYR A 129 -16.93 20.29 8.47
C TYR A 129 -17.87 21.16 9.32
N ARG A 130 -18.83 20.55 10.03
CA ARG A 130 -19.74 21.26 10.95
C ARG A 130 -19.01 22.00 12.07
N SER A 131 -17.84 21.51 12.46
CA SER A 131 -16.97 22.10 13.48
C SER A 131 -16.11 23.25 12.97
N SER A 132 -16.02 23.47 11.66
CA SER A 132 -15.11 24.46 11.07
C SER A 132 -15.76 25.82 10.79
N GLU A 133 -14.94 26.88 10.72
CA GLU A 133 -15.38 28.21 10.26
C GLU A 133 -16.02 28.19 8.87
N GLU A 134 -15.55 27.30 8.00
CA GLU A 134 -16.12 27.11 6.66
C GLU A 134 -17.55 26.56 6.75
N GLY A 135 -17.78 25.55 7.60
CA GLY A 135 -19.11 25.04 7.88
C GLY A 135 -20.03 26.13 8.42
N ARG A 136 -19.54 26.97 9.34
CA ARG A 136 -20.30 28.11 9.86
C ARG A 136 -20.68 29.11 8.75
N ARG A 137 -19.75 29.51 7.89
CA ARG A 137 -20.01 30.44 6.76
C ARG A 137 -21.00 29.85 5.76
N GLY A 138 -20.96 28.54 5.55
CA GLY A 138 -21.92 27.78 4.75
C GLY A 138 -23.28 27.58 5.43
N SER A 139 -23.51 28.16 6.61
CA SER A 139 -24.74 27.96 7.40
C SER A 139 -25.02 26.50 7.73
N SER A 140 -23.96 25.70 7.88
CA SER A 140 -24.06 24.32 8.31
C SER A 140 -24.52 24.22 9.77
N LEU A 141 -25.26 23.15 10.06
CA LEU A 141 -25.70 22.81 11.42
C LEU A 141 -24.51 22.66 12.37
N TYR A 142 -24.77 22.80 13.66
CA TYR A 142 -23.78 22.51 14.70
C TYR A 142 -23.33 21.03 14.63
N PRO A 143 -22.10 20.72 15.06
CA PRO A 143 -21.69 19.34 15.26
C PRO A 143 -22.60 18.65 16.28
N THR A 144 -22.77 17.34 16.15
CA THR A 144 -23.75 16.55 16.93
C THR A 144 -23.16 15.31 17.59
N PHE A 145 -21.83 15.19 17.61
CA PHE A 145 -21.13 14.04 18.18
C PHE A 145 -21.04 14.11 19.72
N THR A 146 -20.94 12.96 20.37
CA THR A 146 -20.47 12.88 21.76
C THR A 146 -19.03 12.40 21.86
N GLY A 147 -18.41 12.65 23.01
CA GLY A 147 -17.09 12.10 23.31
C GLY A 147 -17.06 10.57 23.20
N CYS A 148 -18.05 9.88 23.76
CA CYS A 148 -18.17 8.42 23.65
C CYS A 148 -18.25 7.94 22.20
N GLN A 149 -19.01 8.60 21.33
CA GLN A 149 -19.09 8.22 19.92
C GLN A 149 -17.75 8.35 19.19
N VAL A 150 -17.01 9.42 19.47
CA VAL A 150 -15.66 9.61 18.90
C VAL A 150 -14.74 8.49 19.35
N VAL A 151 -14.77 8.11 20.63
CA VAL A 151 -13.94 7.03 21.18
C VAL A 151 -14.30 5.67 20.58
N GLU A 152 -15.59 5.33 20.52
CA GLU A 152 -16.09 4.08 19.93
C GLU A 152 -15.64 3.93 18.47
N ARG A 153 -15.94 4.95 17.65
CA ARG A 153 -15.58 4.94 16.22
C ARG A 153 -14.07 4.96 16.00
N LEU A 154 -13.31 5.62 16.88
CA LEU A 154 -11.84 5.60 16.82
C LEU A 154 -11.31 4.20 17.09
N GLU A 155 -11.87 3.48 18.07
CA GLU A 155 -11.45 2.12 18.39
C GLU A 155 -11.80 1.14 17.27
N GLU A 156 -13.00 1.26 16.68
CA GLU A 156 -13.38 0.51 15.47
C GLU A 156 -12.36 0.70 14.34
N VAL A 157 -11.96 1.95 14.07
CA VAL A 157 -10.97 2.25 13.03
C VAL A 157 -9.60 1.66 13.36
N LYS A 158 -9.16 1.69 14.63
CA LYS A 158 -7.88 1.07 15.02
C LYS A 158 -7.89 -0.44 14.82
N VAL A 159 -8.97 -1.12 15.18
CA VAL A 159 -9.13 -2.56 14.98
C VAL A 159 -9.14 -2.91 13.50
N GLN A 160 -9.86 -2.15 12.68
CA GLN A 160 -9.83 -2.34 11.22
C GLN A 160 -8.45 -2.09 10.65
N LEU A 161 -7.76 -1.04 11.10
CA LEU A 161 -6.42 -0.69 10.64
C LEU A 161 -5.42 -1.79 10.97
N SER A 162 -5.39 -2.30 12.22
CA SER A 162 -4.49 -3.38 12.61
C SER A 162 -4.76 -4.66 11.80
N SER A 163 -6.03 -5.01 11.59
CA SER A 163 -6.41 -6.13 10.74
C SER A 163 -5.90 -5.98 9.30
N ARG A 164 -6.02 -4.79 8.72
CA ARG A 164 -5.55 -4.52 7.34
C ARG A 164 -4.03 -4.51 7.22
N ILE A 165 -3.33 -4.02 8.23
CA ILE A 165 -1.85 -4.09 8.28
C ILE A 165 -1.41 -5.55 8.28
N HIS A 166 -1.99 -6.40 9.12
CA HIS A 166 -1.64 -7.82 9.15
C HIS A 166 -1.97 -8.56 7.85
N GLU A 167 -3.10 -8.25 7.22
CA GLU A 167 -3.45 -8.80 5.91
C GLU A 167 -2.43 -8.37 4.84
N GLN A 168 -2.03 -7.10 4.84
CA GLN A 168 -1.02 -6.59 3.92
C GLN A 168 0.35 -7.26 4.13
N GLU A 169 0.77 -7.45 5.38
CA GLU A 169 2.01 -8.16 5.72
C GLU A 169 1.98 -9.61 5.22
N ALA A 170 0.86 -10.32 5.41
CA ALA A 170 0.68 -11.68 4.94
C ALA A 170 0.73 -11.77 3.41
N LEU A 171 0.05 -10.87 2.71
CA LEU A 171 0.08 -10.80 1.25
C LEU A 171 1.48 -10.46 0.72
N SER A 172 2.18 -9.53 1.36
CA SER A 172 3.56 -9.17 1.00
C SER A 172 4.49 -10.39 1.08
N LYS A 173 4.36 -11.19 2.14
CA LYS A 173 5.10 -12.44 2.29
C LYS A 173 4.80 -13.44 1.16
N GLN A 174 3.53 -13.63 0.81
CA GLN A 174 3.14 -14.52 -0.29
C GLN A 174 3.70 -14.07 -1.64
N VAL A 175 3.67 -12.75 -1.91
CA VAL A 175 4.26 -12.18 -3.12
C VAL A 175 5.76 -12.43 -3.16
N GLN A 176 6.47 -12.26 -2.03
CA GLN A 176 7.89 -12.53 -1.94
C GLN A 176 8.21 -14.01 -2.21
N GLU A 177 7.47 -14.94 -1.59
CA GLU A 177 7.62 -16.38 -1.81
C GLU A 177 7.39 -16.74 -3.29
N ALA A 178 6.29 -16.26 -3.90
CA ALA A 178 6.01 -16.50 -5.31
C ALA A 178 7.09 -15.93 -6.24
N SER A 179 7.61 -14.74 -5.95
CA SER A 179 8.70 -14.13 -6.73
C SER A 179 9.98 -14.96 -6.67
N SER A 180 10.30 -15.52 -5.50
CA SER A 180 11.47 -16.38 -5.31
C SER A 180 11.34 -17.71 -6.07
N ALA A 181 10.14 -18.29 -6.06
CA ALA A 181 9.84 -19.52 -6.80
C ALA A 181 9.94 -19.28 -8.32
N LEU A 182 9.41 -18.16 -8.80
CA LEU A 182 9.53 -17.78 -10.21
C LEU A 182 10.99 -17.62 -10.64
N ALA A 183 11.81 -16.95 -9.83
CA ALA A 183 13.23 -16.79 -10.10
C ALA A 183 13.96 -18.15 -10.15
N ALA A 184 13.61 -19.09 -9.30
CA ALA A 184 14.17 -20.44 -9.32
C ALA A 184 13.79 -21.21 -10.59
N LEU A 185 12.53 -21.12 -11.03
CA LEU A 185 12.07 -21.73 -12.27
C LEU A 185 12.77 -21.15 -13.50
N GLN A 186 12.95 -19.83 -13.56
CA GLN A 186 13.69 -19.17 -14.65
C GLN A 186 15.16 -19.60 -14.72
N ARG A 187 15.82 -19.80 -13.58
CA ARG A 187 17.19 -20.35 -13.54
C ARG A 187 17.22 -21.76 -14.12
N ARG A 188 16.29 -22.62 -13.69
CA ARG A 188 16.20 -24.00 -14.18
C ARG A 188 15.91 -24.07 -15.67
N GLU A 189 15.05 -23.20 -16.20
CA GLU A 189 14.80 -23.08 -17.64
C GLU A 189 16.08 -22.70 -18.39
N LYS A 190 16.80 -21.69 -17.90
CA LYS A 190 18.07 -21.25 -18.51
C LYS A 190 19.12 -22.35 -18.51
N ASP A 191 19.22 -23.11 -17.43
CA ASP A 191 20.15 -24.24 -17.33
C ASP A 191 19.73 -25.37 -18.28
N GLY A 192 18.45 -25.71 -18.35
CA GLY A 192 17.94 -26.69 -19.32
C GLY A 192 18.19 -26.28 -20.77
N MET A 193 18.09 -24.99 -21.10
CA MET A 193 18.42 -24.47 -22.43
C MET A 193 19.91 -24.63 -22.77
N ARG A 194 20.80 -24.41 -21.79
CA ARG A 194 22.24 -24.64 -21.97
C ARG A 194 22.55 -26.12 -22.18
N ASP A 195 21.91 -27.01 -21.42
CA ASP A 195 22.08 -28.45 -21.56
C ASP A 195 21.63 -28.94 -22.94
N ILE A 196 20.48 -28.46 -23.42
CA ILE A 196 19.99 -28.76 -24.77
C ILE A 196 21.00 -28.30 -25.83
N GLU A 197 21.54 -27.10 -25.70
CA GLU A 197 22.52 -26.58 -26.66
C GLU A 197 23.82 -27.37 -26.63
N SER A 198 24.30 -27.75 -25.45
CA SER A 198 25.45 -28.64 -25.27
C SER A 198 25.24 -29.97 -25.99
N LEU A 199 24.11 -30.64 -25.75
CA LEU A 199 23.76 -31.91 -26.40
C LEU A 199 23.66 -31.80 -27.92
N ARG A 200 23.14 -30.69 -28.45
CA ARG A 200 23.09 -30.44 -29.89
C ARG A 200 24.49 -30.34 -30.49
N ASN A 201 25.41 -29.66 -29.80
CA ASN A 201 26.79 -29.55 -30.25
C ASN A 201 27.51 -30.90 -30.20
N THR A 202 27.41 -31.64 -29.09
CA THR A 202 27.98 -33.01 -28.99
C THR A 202 27.41 -33.94 -30.05
N LYS A 203 26.10 -33.88 -30.33
CA LYS A 203 25.50 -34.67 -31.41
C LYS A 203 26.15 -34.35 -32.76
N ARG A 204 26.30 -33.06 -33.08
CA ARG A 204 26.92 -32.60 -34.35
C ARG A 204 28.36 -33.13 -34.48
N GLU A 205 29.15 -33.03 -33.41
CA GLU A 205 30.51 -33.57 -33.37
C GLU A 205 30.57 -35.09 -33.61
N LEU A 206 29.67 -35.84 -32.96
CA LEU A 206 29.57 -37.29 -33.16
C LEU A 206 29.15 -37.66 -34.59
N GLU A 207 28.25 -36.89 -35.21
CA GLU A 207 27.87 -37.08 -36.61
C GLU A 207 29.07 -36.87 -37.55
N TYR A 208 29.89 -35.84 -37.32
CA TYR A 208 31.13 -35.63 -38.08
C TYR A 208 32.14 -36.78 -37.89
N LEU A 209 32.35 -37.23 -36.64
CA LEU A 209 33.26 -38.35 -36.36
C LEU A 209 32.80 -39.64 -37.05
N LYS A 210 31.48 -39.89 -37.09
CA LYS A 210 30.89 -41.01 -37.80
C LYS A 210 31.21 -40.96 -39.30
N GLU A 211 31.07 -39.79 -39.93
CA GLU A 211 31.41 -39.60 -41.35
C GLU A 211 32.89 -39.86 -41.65
N ILE A 212 33.80 -39.35 -40.80
CA ILE A 212 35.24 -39.60 -40.92
C ILE A 212 35.55 -41.10 -40.80
N ALA A 213 34.95 -41.79 -39.85
CA ALA A 213 35.15 -43.22 -39.65
C ALA A 213 34.70 -44.04 -40.88
N TYR A 214 33.55 -43.69 -41.48
CA TYR A 214 33.10 -44.33 -42.72
C TYR A 214 34.03 -44.08 -43.89
N ALA A 215 34.51 -42.85 -44.06
CA ALA A 215 35.44 -42.50 -45.14
C ALA A 215 36.79 -43.25 -45.04
N ARG A 216 37.19 -43.67 -43.84
CA ARG A 216 38.43 -44.45 -43.62
C ARG A 216 38.29 -45.94 -43.91
N LEU A 217 37.08 -46.48 -43.96
CA LEU A 217 36.81 -47.89 -44.21
C LEU A 217 36.63 -48.24 -45.69
N MET A 218 36.51 -47.23 -46.56
CA MET A 218 36.49 -47.37 -48.02
C MET A 218 37.86 -47.14 -48.62
#